data_AF-A0A537C150-F1
#
_entry.id   AF-A0A537C150-F1
#
_cell.length_a   1.000
_cell.length_b   1.000
_cell.length_c   1.000
_cell.angle_alpha   90.00
_cell.angle_beta   90.00
_cell.angle_gamma   90.00
#
_symmetry.space_group_name_H-M   'P 1'
#
loop_
_entity.id
_entity.type
_entity.pdbx_description
1 polymer ?
#
loop_
_entity_poly.entity_id
_entity_poly.type
_entity_poly.pdbx_seq_one_letter_code
_entity_poly.pdbx_strand_id
1 'polypeptide(L)'
;MTPCALFAAALFATAVSAQEDFSKVEIQTEKLADTVYMMTGSGGNLGLSVGEDAVFVIDDQFAPLTPKIQAAIAKLSSEPVKFVLNTHWHFDHTGGNENLGKAGAIIVAHENVRKRLSTEGFIEFFGMKTKPEPQIALPVVTFTRDISFHLNGDELVVTHAPRAHTDGDSMVRFGKSNVVHMGDTFFNKLYPFIDT
;
A
#
# COMPACT_ATOMS: atom_id res chain seq x y z
N MET A 1 -50.35 42.88 21.62
CA MET A 1 -49.12 42.83 20.82
C MET A 1 -48.16 41.90 21.55
N THR A 2 -48.05 40.66 21.05
CA THR A 2 -47.31 39.57 21.70
C THR A 2 -46.01 39.37 20.91
N PRO A 3 -44.81 39.44 21.51
CA PRO A 3 -43.59 39.14 20.77
C PRO A 3 -43.35 37.64 20.78
N CYS A 4 -43.38 37.03 19.58
CA CYS A 4 -42.85 35.69 19.32
C CYS A 4 -41.32 35.73 19.48
N ALA A 5 -40.78 35.01 20.46
CA ALA A 5 -39.35 34.73 20.53
C ALA A 5 -39.05 33.49 19.69
N LEU A 6 -38.41 33.65 18.53
CA LEU A 6 -37.74 32.55 17.84
C LEU A 6 -36.46 32.22 18.59
N PHE A 7 -36.40 31.05 19.23
CA PHE A 7 -35.15 30.44 19.64
C PHE A 7 -34.60 29.62 18.46
N ALA A 8 -33.55 30.14 17.82
CA ALA A 8 -32.76 29.40 16.85
C ALA A 8 -31.85 28.41 17.61
N ALA A 9 -32.16 27.12 17.52
CA ALA A 9 -31.27 26.07 18.01
C ALA A 9 -30.14 25.88 16.98
N ALA A 10 -28.94 26.32 17.31
CA ALA A 10 -27.74 26.02 16.54
C ALA A 10 -27.34 24.55 16.77
N LEU A 11 -27.62 23.69 15.80
CA LEU A 11 -27.09 22.33 15.73
C LEU A 11 -25.62 22.40 15.32
N PHE A 12 -24.71 22.30 16.29
CA PHE A 12 -23.32 21.97 16.01
C PHE A 12 -23.23 20.47 15.68
N ALA A 13 -23.21 20.13 14.39
CA ALA A 13 -22.85 18.80 13.95
C ALA A 13 -21.32 18.64 14.04
N THR A 14 -20.84 17.99 15.11
CA THR A 14 -19.46 17.51 15.17
C THR A 14 -19.32 16.35 14.18
N ALA A 15 -18.59 16.55 13.07
CA ALA A 15 -18.19 15.46 12.21
C ALA A 15 -17.21 14.57 12.99
N VAL A 16 -17.72 13.47 13.55
CA VAL A 16 -16.87 12.39 14.06
C VAL A 16 -16.26 11.72 12.85
N SER A 17 -14.97 11.92 12.62
CA SER A 17 -14.20 11.08 11.70
C SER A 17 -14.22 9.66 12.27
N ALA A 18 -14.95 8.76 11.62
CA ALA A 18 -14.95 7.35 11.99
C ALA A 18 -13.60 6.76 11.61
N GLN A 19 -12.68 6.71 12.55
CA GLN A 19 -11.43 5.98 12.39
C GLN A 19 -11.76 4.49 12.25
N GLU A 20 -11.22 3.85 11.21
CA GLU A 20 -11.49 2.44 10.95
C GLU A 20 -11.02 1.57 12.12
N ASP A 21 -11.87 0.63 12.55
CA ASP A 21 -11.56 -0.32 13.60
C ASP A 21 -10.78 -1.52 13.04
N PHE A 22 -9.47 -1.35 12.89
CA PHE A 22 -8.56 -2.39 12.38
C PHE A 22 -8.51 -3.64 13.26
N SER A 23 -9.03 -3.61 14.49
CA SER A 23 -9.03 -4.79 15.38
C SER A 23 -9.87 -5.94 14.80
N LYS A 24 -10.92 -5.62 14.03
CA LYS A 24 -11.82 -6.57 13.38
C LYS A 24 -11.38 -7.05 11.99
N VAL A 25 -10.38 -6.38 11.39
CA VAL A 25 -9.89 -6.76 10.05
C VAL A 25 -9.21 -8.12 10.10
N GLU A 26 -9.61 -9.02 9.21
CA GLU A 26 -8.97 -10.31 9.01
C GLU A 26 -8.15 -10.27 7.72
N ILE A 27 -6.89 -10.71 7.79
CA ILE A 27 -6.06 -10.87 6.60
C ILE A 27 -6.40 -12.21 5.97
N GLN A 28 -6.97 -12.18 4.78
CA GLN A 28 -7.26 -13.37 3.98
C GLN A 28 -6.12 -13.61 3.01
N THR A 29 -5.79 -14.87 2.75
CA THR A 29 -4.69 -15.24 1.85
C THR A 29 -5.21 -16.20 0.79
N GLU A 30 -5.02 -15.84 -0.47
CA GLU A 30 -5.37 -16.66 -1.63
C GLU A 30 -4.09 -17.05 -2.37
N LYS A 31 -3.93 -18.34 -2.66
CA LYS A 31 -2.81 -18.83 -3.49
C LYS A 31 -3.19 -18.70 -4.97
N LEU A 32 -2.41 -17.94 -5.73
CA LEU A 32 -2.66 -17.70 -7.16
C LEU A 32 -1.81 -18.60 -8.06
N ALA A 33 -0.57 -18.90 -7.65
CA ALA A 33 0.35 -19.81 -8.33
C ALA A 33 1.31 -20.44 -7.31
N ASP A 34 2.32 -21.20 -7.75
CA ASP A 34 3.21 -21.98 -6.88
C ASP A 34 3.81 -21.17 -5.72
N THR A 35 4.42 -20.03 -6.03
CA THR A 35 5.05 -19.10 -5.07
C THR A 35 4.30 -17.78 -4.94
N VAL A 36 3.18 -17.60 -5.65
CA VAL A 36 2.47 -16.31 -5.75
C VAL A 36 1.15 -16.34 -4.98
N TYR A 37 0.95 -15.33 -4.13
CA TYR A 37 -0.22 -15.18 -3.28
C TYR A 37 -0.78 -13.76 -3.36
N MET A 38 -2.08 -13.64 -3.12
CA MET A 38 -2.74 -12.36 -2.84
C MET A 38 -3.20 -12.35 -1.38
N MET A 39 -3.01 -11.22 -0.70
CA MET A 39 -3.64 -10.99 0.59
C MET A 39 -4.60 -9.82 0.52
N THR A 40 -5.79 -10.01 1.10
CA THR A 40 -6.80 -8.96 1.24
C THR A 40 -7.04 -8.66 2.72
N GLY A 41 -7.47 -7.44 3.01
CA GLY A 41 -7.67 -6.94 4.36
C GLY A 41 -8.44 -5.63 4.31
N SER A 42 -7.80 -4.54 4.76
CA SER A 42 -8.31 -3.18 4.55
C SER A 42 -7.23 -2.32 3.90
N GLY A 43 -7.63 -1.45 2.97
CA GLY A 43 -6.73 -0.71 2.08
C GLY A 43 -6.46 -1.47 0.79
N GLY A 44 -5.30 -1.22 0.18
CA GLY A 44 -4.80 -1.96 -0.97
C GLY A 44 -4.64 -3.47 -0.71
N ASN A 45 -4.86 -4.27 -1.75
CA ASN A 45 -4.50 -5.69 -1.70
C ASN A 45 -2.97 -5.84 -1.81
N LEU A 46 -2.43 -6.86 -1.14
CA LEU A 46 -1.01 -7.19 -1.26
C LEU A 46 -0.81 -8.31 -2.27
N GLY A 47 0.25 -8.21 -3.06
CA GLY A 47 0.81 -9.32 -3.82
C GLY A 47 2.06 -9.88 -3.13
N LEU A 48 2.27 -11.19 -3.18
CA LEU A 48 3.45 -11.80 -2.55
C LEU A 48 4.12 -12.82 -3.48
N SER A 49 5.45 -12.86 -3.45
CA SER A 49 6.24 -14.03 -3.86
C SER A 49 6.94 -14.62 -2.63
N VAL A 50 6.64 -15.88 -2.33
CA VAL A 50 7.17 -16.60 -1.17
C VAL A 50 7.83 -17.89 -1.63
N GLY A 51 9.13 -18.03 -1.34
CA GLY A 51 9.93 -19.20 -1.70
C GLY A 51 11.31 -19.19 -1.03
N GLU A 52 12.23 -19.98 -1.57
CA GLU A 52 13.55 -20.25 -0.97
C GLU A 52 14.48 -19.03 -0.92
N ASP A 53 14.35 -18.08 -1.86
CA ASP A 53 15.26 -16.94 -1.95
C ASP A 53 14.86 -15.80 -1.00
N ALA A 54 13.55 -15.53 -0.91
CA ALA A 54 12.99 -14.41 -0.16
C ALA A 54 11.48 -14.49 0.01
N VAL A 55 10.98 -13.84 1.06
CA VAL A 55 9.63 -13.28 1.10
C VAL A 55 9.67 -11.88 0.49
N PHE A 56 9.03 -11.72 -0.67
CA PHE A 56 8.83 -10.45 -1.38
C PHE A 56 7.35 -10.05 -1.29
N VAL A 57 7.07 -8.83 -0.87
CA VAL A 57 5.72 -8.30 -0.69
C VAL A 57 5.55 -7.04 -1.55
N ILE A 58 4.40 -6.92 -2.21
CA ILE A 58 3.94 -5.74 -2.93
C ILE A 58 2.92 -5.04 -2.04
N ASP A 59 3.21 -3.79 -1.67
CA ASP A 59 2.46 -2.96 -0.73
C ASP A 59 2.32 -3.56 0.68
N ASP A 60 1.87 -2.78 1.66
CA ASP A 60 1.86 -3.23 3.06
C ASP A 60 0.71 -2.73 3.93
N GLN A 61 -0.36 -2.22 3.31
CA GLN A 61 -1.57 -1.76 3.99
C GLN A 61 -1.30 -0.72 5.07
N PHE A 62 -2.25 -0.51 5.98
CA PHE A 62 -2.12 0.40 7.10
C PHE A 62 -1.22 -0.16 8.22
N ALA A 63 -0.46 0.71 8.89
CA ALA A 63 0.46 0.35 9.98
C ALA A 63 -0.14 -0.61 11.05
N PRO A 64 -1.38 -0.43 11.53
CA PRO A 64 -1.96 -1.31 12.54
C PRO A 64 -2.17 -2.77 12.07
N LEU A 65 -2.16 -3.01 10.76
CA LEU A 65 -2.34 -4.34 10.18
C LEU A 65 -1.04 -5.11 10.03
N THR A 66 0.14 -4.47 10.13
CA THR A 66 1.43 -5.15 9.95
C THR A 66 1.60 -6.43 10.80
N PRO A 67 1.22 -6.47 12.10
CA PRO A 67 1.33 -7.70 12.88
C PRO A 67 0.45 -8.84 12.34
N LYS A 68 -0.74 -8.53 11.81
CA LYS A 68 -1.65 -9.52 11.23
C LYS A 68 -1.12 -10.02 9.88
N ILE A 69 -0.54 -9.13 9.08
CA ILE A 69 0.10 -9.46 7.79
C ILE A 69 1.31 -10.36 8.03
N GLN A 70 2.20 -10.00 8.96
CA GLN A 70 3.35 -10.83 9.33
C GLN A 70 2.91 -12.21 9.86
N ALA A 71 1.83 -12.28 10.64
CA ALA A 71 1.28 -13.55 11.11
C ALA A 71 0.69 -14.40 9.96
N ALA A 72 0.12 -13.78 8.93
CA ALA A 72 -0.33 -14.49 7.72
C ALA A 72 0.86 -15.00 6.88
N ILE A 73 1.90 -14.17 6.71
CA ILE A 73 3.15 -14.54 6.02
C ILE A 73 3.86 -15.69 6.75
N ALA A 74 3.87 -15.68 8.09
CA ALA A 74 4.48 -16.73 8.91
C ALA A 74 3.85 -18.13 8.71
N LYS A 75 2.63 -18.20 8.16
CA LYS A 75 2.00 -19.47 7.77
C LYS A 75 2.51 -20.00 6.43
N LEU A 76 3.16 -19.15 5.63
CA LEU A 76 3.71 -19.45 4.31
C LEU A 76 5.23 -19.66 4.35
N SER A 77 5.94 -18.95 5.21
CA SER A 77 7.40 -19.03 5.37
C SER A 77 7.84 -18.72 6.80
N SER A 78 8.94 -19.35 7.24
CA SER A 78 9.62 -18.99 8.49
C SER A 78 10.57 -17.80 8.36
N GLU A 79 10.89 -17.39 7.12
CA GLU A 79 11.79 -16.28 6.86
C GLU A 79 11.06 -14.93 6.98
N PRO A 80 11.75 -13.87 7.45
CA PRO A 80 11.17 -12.53 7.50
C PRO A 80 10.95 -11.95 6.09
N VAL A 81 10.10 -10.92 6.01
CA VAL A 81 9.95 -10.11 4.79
C VAL A 81 11.28 -9.48 4.44
N LYS A 82 11.81 -9.80 3.26
CA LYS A 82 13.11 -9.28 2.79
C LYS A 82 12.93 -8.03 1.95
N PHE A 83 11.89 -7.99 1.12
CA PHE A 83 11.59 -6.87 0.24
C PHE A 83 10.13 -6.44 0.39
N VAL A 84 9.92 -5.13 0.45
CA VAL A 84 8.62 -4.48 0.26
C VAL A 84 8.74 -3.59 -0.97
N LEU A 85 7.92 -3.84 -1.98
CA LEU A 85 7.79 -2.97 -3.13
C LEU A 85 6.51 -2.14 -2.97
N ASN A 86 6.64 -0.83 -2.80
CA ASN A 86 5.47 0.05 -2.86
C ASN A 86 5.15 0.37 -4.33
N THR A 87 3.90 0.12 -4.73
CA THR A 87 3.40 0.42 -6.07
C THR A 87 3.24 1.92 -6.27
N HIS A 88 2.77 2.64 -5.23
CA HIS A 88 2.61 4.08 -5.20
C HIS A 88 2.67 4.60 -3.75
N TRP A 89 2.39 5.88 -3.52
CA TRP A 89 2.69 6.57 -2.26
C TRP A 89 1.52 6.71 -1.27
N HIS A 90 0.33 6.18 -1.59
CA HIS A 90 -0.82 6.34 -0.70
C HIS A 90 -0.70 5.51 0.57
N PHE A 91 -1.31 6.04 1.63
CA PHE A 91 -1.12 5.58 3.01
C PHE A 91 -1.67 4.16 3.27
N ASP A 92 -2.54 3.66 2.40
CA ASP A 92 -3.08 2.31 2.44
C ASP A 92 -2.25 1.32 1.60
N HIS A 93 -1.14 1.76 1.00
CA HIS A 93 -0.13 0.95 0.32
C HIS A 93 1.26 1.04 0.95
N THR A 94 1.51 2.11 1.71
CA THR A 94 2.80 2.38 2.37
C THR A 94 2.72 2.51 3.89
N GLY A 95 1.53 2.33 4.47
CA GLY A 95 1.31 2.57 5.90
C GLY A 95 2.09 1.61 6.79
N GLY A 96 2.42 0.41 6.31
CA GLY A 96 3.23 -0.58 7.00
C GLY A 96 4.74 -0.33 6.92
N ASN A 97 5.20 0.62 6.11
CA ASN A 97 6.61 0.77 5.76
C ASN A 97 7.51 0.92 6.99
N GLU A 98 7.10 1.74 7.97
CA GLU A 98 7.90 1.95 9.17
C GLU A 98 8.09 0.66 9.98
N ASN A 99 7.03 -0.15 10.08
CA ASN A 99 7.05 -1.40 10.83
C ASN A 99 7.91 -2.45 10.12
N LEU A 100 7.76 -2.59 8.80
CA LEU A 100 8.53 -3.56 8.01
C LEU A 100 9.99 -3.14 7.85
N GLY A 101 10.27 -1.84 7.70
CA GLY A 101 11.63 -1.29 7.71
C GLY A 101 12.34 -1.54 9.04
N LYS A 102 11.67 -1.35 10.18
CA LYS A 102 12.20 -1.72 11.52
C LYS A 102 12.45 -3.22 11.66
N ALA A 103 11.67 -4.04 10.97
CA ALA A 103 11.86 -5.50 10.92
C ALA A 103 12.98 -5.93 9.95
N GLY A 104 13.63 -4.99 9.26
CA GLY A 104 14.79 -5.24 8.39
C GLY A 104 14.45 -5.41 6.90
N ALA A 105 13.21 -5.15 6.48
CA ALA A 105 12.84 -5.21 5.07
C ALA A 105 13.51 -4.09 4.26
N ILE A 106 13.94 -4.42 3.05
CA ILE A 106 14.41 -3.43 2.06
C ILE A 106 13.19 -2.89 1.33
N ILE A 107 12.90 -1.61 1.53
CA ILE A 107 11.80 -0.93 0.86
C ILE A 107 12.27 -0.44 -0.51
N VAL A 108 11.51 -0.78 -1.55
CA VAL A 108 11.77 -0.47 -2.95
C VAL A 108 10.56 0.28 -3.51
N ALA A 109 10.78 1.34 -4.29
CA ALA A 109 9.70 2.01 -5.00
C ALA A 109 10.24 2.86 -6.16
N HIS A 110 9.34 3.40 -6.99
CA HIS A 110 9.70 4.42 -7.95
C HIS A 110 10.25 5.68 -7.25
N GLU A 111 11.15 6.43 -7.88
CA GLU A 111 11.77 7.62 -7.26
C GLU A 111 10.75 8.69 -6.82
N ASN A 112 9.64 8.82 -7.55
CA ASN A 112 8.57 9.73 -7.18
C ASN A 112 7.87 9.30 -5.89
N VAL A 113 7.70 7.99 -5.65
CA VAL A 113 7.16 7.49 -4.37
C VAL A 113 8.07 7.89 -3.22
N ARG A 114 9.39 7.68 -3.35
CA ARG A 114 10.35 8.14 -2.33
C ARG A 114 10.25 9.65 -2.10
N LYS A 115 10.18 10.44 -3.17
CA LYS A 115 10.05 11.90 -3.09
C LYS A 115 8.78 12.29 -2.32
N ARG A 116 7.63 11.74 -2.71
CA ARG A 116 6.32 12.01 -2.09
C ARG A 116 6.30 11.66 -0.60
N LEU A 117 6.84 10.50 -0.23
CA LEU A 117 6.93 10.07 1.17
C LEU A 117 7.93 10.92 1.99
N SER A 118 8.94 11.52 1.36
CA SER A 118 9.98 12.30 2.07
C SER A 118 9.65 13.78 2.28
N THR A 119 8.49 14.25 1.80
CA THR A 119 8.10 15.68 1.83
C THR A 119 6.66 15.85 2.31
N GLU A 120 6.28 17.06 2.75
CA GLU A 120 4.86 17.38 2.93
C GLU A 120 4.15 17.28 1.57
N GLY A 121 3.04 16.56 1.54
CA GLY A 121 2.25 16.31 0.34
C GLY A 121 0.77 16.64 0.54
N PHE A 122 0.00 16.45 -0.53
CA PHE A 122 -1.44 16.62 -0.52
C PHE A 122 -2.08 15.59 -1.45
N ILE A 123 -3.05 14.84 -0.95
CA ILE A 123 -3.88 13.93 -1.74
C ILE A 123 -5.14 14.72 -2.12
N GLU A 124 -5.21 15.15 -3.39
CA GLU A 124 -6.27 16.05 -3.86
C GLU A 124 -7.66 15.43 -3.68
N PHE A 125 -7.78 14.14 -4.02
CA PHE A 125 -9.04 13.40 -3.94
C PHE A 125 -9.65 13.39 -2.53
N PHE A 126 -8.82 13.33 -1.48
CA PHE A 126 -9.27 13.32 -0.09
C PHE A 126 -9.22 14.70 0.59
N GLY A 127 -8.72 15.73 -0.09
CA GLY A 127 -8.43 17.03 0.53
C GLY A 127 -7.47 16.91 1.72
N MET A 128 -6.56 15.93 1.70
CA MET A 128 -5.76 15.51 2.85
C MET A 128 -4.30 15.95 2.69
N LYS A 129 -3.74 16.60 3.72
CA LYS A 129 -2.29 16.83 3.83
C LYS A 129 -1.58 15.60 4.37
N THR A 130 -0.43 15.27 3.79
CA THR A 130 0.45 14.21 4.29
C THR A 130 1.74 14.82 4.85
N LYS A 131 2.34 14.17 5.84
CA LYS A 131 3.61 14.58 6.43
C LYS A 131 4.74 13.71 5.87
N PRO A 132 5.99 14.19 5.91
CA PRO A 132 7.14 13.34 5.63
C PRO A 132 7.18 12.11 6.56
N GLU A 133 7.41 10.95 5.98
CA GLU A 133 7.64 9.69 6.68
C GLU A 133 9.05 9.67 7.32
N PRO A 134 9.25 8.91 8.41
CA PRO A 134 10.57 8.74 9.01
C PRO A 134 11.52 8.01 8.05
N GLN A 135 12.83 8.24 8.18
CA GLN A 135 13.83 7.67 7.26
C GLN A 135 13.75 6.15 7.08
N ILE A 136 13.37 5.43 8.15
CA ILE A 136 13.24 3.96 8.13
C ILE A 136 12.06 3.46 7.27
N ALA A 137 11.09 4.33 6.99
CA ALA A 137 9.92 4.03 6.16
C ALA A 137 10.10 4.46 4.69
N LEU A 138 11.24 5.06 4.33
CA LEU A 138 11.49 5.54 2.97
C LEU A 138 12.11 4.45 2.09
N PRO A 139 11.68 4.31 0.81
CA PRO A 139 12.28 3.37 -0.14
C PRO A 139 13.78 3.64 -0.36
N VAL A 140 14.65 2.70 0.02
CA VAL A 140 16.11 2.86 -0.09
C VAL A 140 16.67 2.40 -1.42
N VAL A 141 15.94 1.54 -2.13
CA VAL A 141 16.20 1.20 -3.53
C VAL A 141 15.14 1.90 -4.36
N THR A 142 15.57 2.63 -5.39
CA THR A 142 14.65 3.32 -6.29
C THR A 142 14.92 2.96 -7.74
N PHE A 143 13.89 3.09 -8.57
CA PHE A 143 13.97 2.94 -10.02
C PHE A 143 13.16 4.06 -10.70
N THR A 144 13.41 4.25 -12.00
CA THR A 144 12.79 5.34 -12.80
C THR A 144 11.94 4.83 -13.96
N ARG A 145 12.19 3.59 -14.43
CA ARG A 145 11.41 2.96 -15.51
C ARG A 145 11.03 1.55 -15.11
N ASP A 146 12.01 0.67 -15.11
CA ASP A 146 11.82 -0.74 -14.78
C ASP A 146 12.89 -1.20 -13.78
N ILE A 147 12.52 -2.18 -12.97
CA ILE A 147 13.45 -2.98 -12.17
C ILE A 147 12.97 -4.44 -12.19
N SER A 148 13.89 -5.38 -12.09
CA SER A 148 13.55 -6.80 -12.07
C SER A 148 14.16 -7.49 -10.87
N PHE A 149 13.41 -8.43 -10.31
CA PHE A 149 13.85 -9.31 -9.24
C PHE A 149 13.82 -10.75 -9.75
N HIS A 150 14.92 -11.46 -9.59
CA HIS A 150 15.00 -12.90 -9.86
C HIS A 150 14.93 -13.61 -8.52
N LEU A 151 13.73 -14.04 -8.14
CA LEU A 151 13.42 -14.59 -6.82
C LEU A 151 12.47 -15.78 -6.96
N ASN A 152 12.65 -16.77 -6.10
CA ASN A 152 11.74 -17.90 -5.94
C ASN A 152 11.49 -18.64 -7.26
N GLY A 153 12.53 -18.69 -8.10
CA GLY A 153 12.49 -19.29 -9.43
C GLY A 153 11.67 -18.51 -10.47
N ASP A 154 11.23 -17.28 -10.21
CA ASP A 154 10.49 -16.42 -11.14
C ASP A 154 11.25 -15.10 -11.42
N GLU A 155 10.89 -14.42 -12.49
CA GLU A 155 11.30 -13.04 -12.81
C GLU A 155 10.12 -12.12 -12.53
N LEU A 156 10.25 -11.28 -11.52
CA LEU A 156 9.28 -10.23 -11.18
C LEU A 156 9.72 -8.94 -11.86
N VAL A 157 9.02 -8.54 -12.90
CA VAL A 157 9.29 -7.29 -13.63
C VAL A 157 8.37 -6.20 -13.09
N VAL A 158 8.97 -5.17 -12.51
CA VAL A 158 8.28 -3.96 -12.05
C VAL A 158 8.45 -2.89 -13.12
N THR A 159 7.33 -2.32 -13.57
CA THR A 159 7.30 -1.28 -14.60
C THR A 159 6.53 -0.07 -14.09
N HIS A 160 7.15 1.10 -14.19
CA HIS A 160 6.53 2.38 -13.88
C HIS A 160 5.42 2.68 -14.89
N ALA A 161 4.23 2.99 -14.38
CA ALA A 161 3.10 3.52 -15.13
C ALA A 161 3.00 5.04 -14.92
N PRO A 162 3.49 5.87 -15.85
CA PRO A 162 3.47 7.31 -15.65
C PRO A 162 2.05 7.87 -15.79
N ARG A 163 1.68 8.80 -14.90
CA ARG A 163 0.43 9.59 -14.98
C ARG A 163 -0.82 8.71 -15.02
N ALA A 164 -0.90 7.74 -14.13
CA ALA A 164 -2.06 6.88 -13.98
C ALA A 164 -2.86 7.28 -12.75
N HIS A 165 -2.75 6.53 -11.67
CA HIS A 165 -3.36 6.83 -10.38
C HIS A 165 -2.62 7.97 -9.66
N THR A 166 -1.28 7.86 -9.61
CA THR A 166 -0.32 8.83 -9.08
C THR A 166 0.82 9.08 -10.09
N ASP A 167 1.79 9.92 -9.72
CA ASP A 167 3.03 10.11 -10.49
C ASP A 167 4.12 9.05 -10.20
N GLY A 168 3.84 8.10 -9.30
CA GLY A 168 4.79 7.07 -8.86
C GLY A 168 4.39 5.63 -9.17
N ASP A 169 3.25 5.41 -9.84
CA ASP A 169 2.64 4.08 -9.94
C ASP A 169 3.54 3.05 -10.61
N SER A 170 3.42 1.82 -10.15
CA SER A 170 4.14 0.68 -10.71
C SER A 170 3.26 -0.56 -10.76
N MET A 171 3.41 -1.32 -11.84
CA MET A 171 2.80 -2.64 -12.01
C MET A 171 3.87 -3.72 -11.89
N VAL A 172 3.51 -4.88 -11.37
CA VAL A 172 4.42 -6.02 -11.21
C VAL A 172 3.90 -7.22 -11.99
N ARG A 173 4.70 -7.72 -12.92
CA ARG A 173 4.41 -8.95 -13.66
C ARG A 173 5.27 -10.09 -13.13
N PHE A 174 4.61 -11.20 -12.78
CA PHE A 174 5.26 -12.46 -12.42
C PHE A 174 5.43 -13.29 -13.68
N GLY A 175 6.68 -13.45 -14.14
CA GLY A 175 7.03 -13.96 -15.46
C GLY A 175 6.47 -15.37 -15.76
N LYS A 176 6.62 -16.30 -14.82
CA LYS A 176 6.16 -17.69 -14.97
C LYS A 176 4.72 -17.89 -14.57
N SER A 177 4.25 -17.11 -13.59
CA SER A 177 2.96 -17.33 -12.94
C SER A 177 1.75 -16.79 -13.72
N ASN A 178 1.98 -16.04 -14.81
CA ASN A 178 0.93 -15.35 -15.58
C ASN A 178 0.02 -14.47 -14.70
N VAL A 179 0.61 -13.83 -13.69
CA VAL A 179 -0.05 -12.90 -12.76
C VAL A 179 0.51 -11.50 -12.97
N VAL A 180 -0.35 -10.50 -12.91
CA VAL A 180 0.03 -9.08 -12.87
C VAL A 180 -0.64 -8.42 -11.68
N HIS A 181 0.17 -7.79 -10.81
CA HIS A 181 -0.31 -6.87 -9.79
C HIS A 181 -0.30 -5.46 -10.38
N MET A 182 -1.46 -4.82 -10.48
CA MET A 182 -1.58 -3.54 -11.17
C MET A 182 -1.47 -2.32 -10.25
N GLY A 183 -1.33 -2.54 -8.93
CA GLY A 183 -1.56 -1.48 -7.95
C GLY A 183 -2.92 -0.85 -8.22
N ASP A 184 -2.97 0.47 -8.12
CA ASP A 184 -4.21 1.22 -8.32
C ASP A 184 -4.35 1.78 -9.76
N THR A 185 -3.52 1.31 -10.69
CA THR A 185 -3.68 1.63 -12.12
C THR A 185 -4.89 0.93 -12.75
N PHE A 186 -5.45 -0.09 -12.08
CA PHE A 186 -6.66 -0.79 -12.49
C PHE A 186 -7.48 -1.22 -11.27
N PHE A 187 -8.74 -0.82 -11.24
CA PHE A 187 -9.72 -1.31 -10.27
C PHE A 187 -10.74 -2.21 -10.97
N ASN A 188 -11.11 -3.31 -10.31
CA ASN A 188 -12.22 -4.13 -10.78
C ASN A 188 -13.56 -3.40 -10.49
N LYS A 189 -14.35 -3.13 -11.53
CA LYS A 189 -15.70 -2.51 -11.50
C LYS A 189 -15.74 -1.00 -11.24
N LEU A 190 -14.61 -0.33 -11.06
CA LEU A 190 -14.52 1.12 -10.82
C LEU A 190 -13.39 1.71 -11.68
N TYR A 191 -13.47 2.99 -12.00
CA TYR A 191 -12.33 3.70 -12.57
C TYR A 191 -11.35 4.05 -11.46
N PRO A 192 -10.03 3.95 -11.71
CA PRO A 192 -9.04 4.60 -10.86
C PRO A 192 -9.38 6.07 -10.67
N PHE A 193 -9.21 6.58 -9.45
CA PHE A 193 -9.13 8.03 -9.28
C PHE A 193 -7.72 8.50 -9.65
N ILE A 194 -7.59 9.76 -10.05
CA ILE A 194 -6.32 10.35 -10.45
C ILE A 194 -6.12 11.55 -9.53
N ASP A 195 -5.03 11.57 -8.78
CA ASP A 195 -4.75 12.64 -7.79
C ASP A 195 -3.48 13.45 -8.10
N THR A 196 -2.95 13.30 -9.32
CA THR A 196 -1.77 14.04 -9.85
C THR A 196 -1.90 14.43 -11.31
#